data_AF-A0A2G6EYG7-F1
#
_entry.id   AF-A0A2G6EYG7-F1
#
_cell.length_a   1.000
_cell.length_b   1.000
_cell.length_c   1.000
_cell.angle_alpha   90.00
_cell.angle_beta   90.00
_cell.angle_gamma   90.00
#
_symmetry.space_group_name_H-M   'P 1'
#
loop_
_entity.id
_entity.type
_entity.pdbx_description
1 polymer ?
#
loop_
_entity_poly.entity_id
_entity_poly.type
_entity_poly.pdbx_seq_one_letter_code
_entity_poly.pdbx_strand_id
1 'polypeptide(L)'
;MKLVSDKKAYSLLVYDSIKDKGNDYALDHDLVSNFDLKKENKKYSFNSSYKYLYDLDPGSSTSDLMSRNEKFTTNFTHKETGFLVDYSKRRGDNYRTLDFWESDLTSVLKQRNLLNLDINYTPKTVAKYKFNNYEKLKVNLFNYDMKNYTFTPSISYNFQEKELDRVESSFRKDSLGSGRISEYNRFFDEIYSKNLEKRADFKLYNKNEIYNFAFGKTEENLKTRKGLYGKILDDKDFKTYENKSNFYELFARRNNLNTNMGVFALGAKFRQDSYSDNSDKTNTITLNLSNDFK
;
A
#
# COMPACT_ATOMS: atom_id res chain seq x y z
N MET A 1 7.95 -8.36 -22.81
CA MET A 1 9.14 -7.53 -23.12
C MET A 1 9.87 -7.28 -21.80
N LYS A 2 11.01 -7.96 -21.53
CA LYS A 2 11.85 -7.72 -20.35
C LYS A 2 12.86 -6.65 -20.74
N LEU A 3 12.68 -5.43 -20.24
CA LEU A 3 13.35 -4.22 -20.75
C LEU A 3 14.71 -3.90 -20.10
N VAL A 4 15.32 -4.81 -19.36
CA VAL A 4 16.63 -4.55 -18.75
C VAL A 4 17.61 -5.66 -19.13
N SER A 5 18.59 -5.28 -19.96
CA SER A 5 19.74 -6.07 -20.38
C SER A 5 20.45 -6.68 -19.18
N ASP A 6 20.61 -8.00 -19.24
CA ASP A 6 21.25 -8.91 -18.29
C ASP A 6 21.61 -8.35 -16.89
N LYS A 7 20.66 -8.46 -15.95
CA LYS A 7 20.83 -8.03 -14.55
C LYS A 7 22.09 -8.60 -13.88
N LYS A 8 22.58 -9.75 -14.35
CA LYS A 8 23.79 -10.40 -13.82
C LYS A 8 25.05 -9.62 -14.19
N ALA A 9 25.16 -9.15 -15.42
CA ALA A 9 26.29 -8.34 -15.87
C ALA A 9 26.34 -7.00 -15.13
N TYR A 10 25.19 -6.34 -14.97
CA TYR A 10 25.11 -5.10 -14.21
C TYR A 10 25.43 -5.31 -12.72
N SER A 11 25.00 -6.43 -12.12
CA SER A 11 25.35 -6.76 -10.74
C SER A 11 26.84 -7.00 -10.48
N LEU A 12 27.62 -7.36 -11.50
CA LEU A 12 29.07 -7.48 -11.40
C LEU A 12 29.73 -6.09 -11.31
N LEU A 13 29.29 -5.14 -12.13
CA LEU A 13 29.78 -3.76 -12.12
C LEU A 13 29.51 -3.06 -10.77
N VAL A 14 28.32 -3.29 -10.20
CA VAL A 14 27.96 -2.77 -8.87
C VAL A 14 28.80 -3.40 -7.76
N TYR A 15 29.10 -4.69 -7.85
CA TYR A 15 29.95 -5.36 -6.88
C TYR A 15 31.37 -4.77 -6.84
N ASP A 16 31.99 -4.60 -8.01
CA ASP A 16 33.33 -4.01 -8.11
C ASP A 16 33.33 -2.55 -7.59
N SER A 17 32.29 -1.77 -7.91
CA SER A 17 32.19 -0.37 -7.45
C SER A 17 32.04 -0.23 -5.93
N ILE A 18 31.30 -1.12 -5.27
CA ILE A 18 31.17 -1.15 -3.81
C ILE A 18 32.47 -1.64 -3.15
N LYS A 19 33.10 -2.67 -3.73
CA LYS A 19 34.34 -3.25 -3.19
C LYS A 19 35.52 -2.27 -3.25
N ASP A 20 35.63 -1.49 -4.32
CA ASP A 20 36.75 -0.59 -4.55
C ASP A 20 36.67 0.73 -3.76
N LYS A 21 35.49 1.11 -3.24
CA LYS A 21 35.27 2.45 -2.68
C LYS A 21 35.25 2.57 -1.16
N GLY A 22 35.30 1.48 -0.40
CA GLY A 22 35.26 1.56 1.07
C GLY A 22 33.97 2.20 1.61
N ASN A 23 33.85 2.29 2.94
CA ASN A 23 32.60 2.54 3.68
C ASN A 23 31.94 3.93 3.50
N ASP A 24 32.46 4.84 2.66
CA ASP A 24 32.12 6.27 2.73
C ASP A 24 31.29 6.84 1.54
N TYR A 25 30.79 6.02 0.60
CA TYR A 25 30.02 6.54 -0.54
C TYR A 25 28.61 5.94 -0.67
N ALA A 26 27.61 6.82 -0.81
CA ALA A 26 26.26 6.48 -1.27
C ALA A 26 26.32 6.29 -2.78
N LEU A 27 26.42 5.04 -3.23
CA LEU A 27 26.12 4.68 -4.60
C LEU A 27 24.67 4.19 -4.64
N ASP A 28 23.89 4.64 -5.61
CA ASP A 28 22.50 4.25 -5.84
C ASP A 28 22.46 3.58 -7.21
N HIS A 29 22.32 2.25 -7.23
CA HIS A 29 22.37 1.44 -8.45
C HIS A 29 21.01 0.83 -8.79
N ASP A 30 20.05 1.71 -9.03
CA ASP A 30 18.71 1.35 -9.46
C ASP A 30 18.59 0.96 -10.94
N LEU A 31 17.97 -0.18 -11.23
CA LEU A 31 17.48 -0.54 -12.56
C LEU A 31 16.02 -0.12 -12.72
N VAL A 32 15.81 0.99 -13.44
CA VAL A 32 14.46 1.55 -13.66
C VAL A 32 14.02 1.40 -15.12
N SER A 33 12.75 1.06 -15.32
CA SER A 33 12.08 1.16 -16.62
C SER A 33 10.70 1.76 -16.44
N ASN A 34 10.44 2.90 -17.10
CA ASN A 34 9.17 3.59 -17.06
C ASN A 34 8.58 3.67 -18.47
N PHE A 35 7.32 3.26 -18.60
CA PHE A 35 6.53 3.39 -19.81
C PHE A 35 5.23 4.10 -19.45
N ASP A 36 4.94 5.19 -20.16
CA ASP A 36 3.72 5.97 -19.98
C ASP A 36 3.08 6.19 -21.36
N LEU A 37 1.80 5.85 -21.48
CA LEU A 37 1.00 6.07 -22.66
C LEU A 37 -0.23 6.88 -22.27
N LYS A 38 -0.40 8.03 -22.91
CA LYS A 38 -1.52 8.95 -22.68
C LYS A 38 -2.18 9.30 -24.00
N LYS A 39 -3.50 9.13 -24.08
CA LYS A 39 -4.34 9.60 -25.18
C LYS A 39 -5.54 10.32 -24.59
N GLU A 40 -5.72 11.57 -25.00
CA GLU A 40 -6.82 12.39 -24.52
C GLU A 40 -7.47 13.16 -25.68
N ASN A 41 -8.79 13.25 -25.65
CA ASN A 41 -9.57 14.12 -26.53
C ASN A 41 -10.85 14.60 -25.81
N LYS A 42 -11.77 15.20 -26.58
CA LYS A 42 -13.05 15.72 -26.05
C LYS A 42 -13.99 14.61 -25.53
N LYS A 43 -13.93 13.39 -26.09
CA LYS A 43 -14.84 12.28 -25.77
C LYS A 43 -14.28 11.33 -24.71
N TYR A 44 -12.98 11.05 -24.76
CA TYR A 44 -12.35 10.09 -23.84
C TYR A 44 -10.95 10.52 -23.38
N SER A 45 -10.56 9.97 -22.24
CA SER A 45 -9.19 9.99 -21.71
C SER A 45 -8.76 8.56 -21.46
N PHE A 46 -7.54 8.23 -21.87
CA PHE A 46 -6.90 6.95 -21.63
C PHE A 46 -5.46 7.18 -21.18
N ASN A 47 -5.09 6.60 -20.06
CA ASN A 47 -3.75 6.69 -19.49
C ASN A 47 -3.33 5.30 -19.03
N SER A 48 -2.17 4.81 -19.47
CA SER A 48 -1.58 3.60 -18.96
C SER A 48 -0.12 3.86 -18.60
N SER A 49 0.31 3.34 -17.44
CA SER A 49 1.71 3.40 -17.02
C SER A 49 2.19 2.04 -16.55
N TYR A 50 3.46 1.76 -16.82
CA TYR A 50 4.20 0.64 -16.26
C TYR A 50 5.52 1.18 -15.71
N LYS A 51 5.74 0.95 -14.41
CA LYS A 51 6.97 1.33 -13.72
C LYS A 51 7.62 0.08 -13.16
N TYR A 52 8.88 -0.09 -13.47
CA TYR A 52 9.73 -1.16 -12.98
C TYR A 52 10.92 -0.55 -12.26
N LEU A 53 11.21 -1.04 -11.06
CA LEU A 53 12.40 -0.71 -10.29
C LEU A 53 12.95 -2.00 -9.70
N TYR A 54 14.26 -2.17 -9.84
CA TYR A 54 15.03 -3.21 -9.18
C TYR A 54 16.37 -2.61 -8.71
N ASP A 55 16.47 -2.40 -7.41
CA ASP A 55 17.65 -1.90 -6.73
C ASP A 55 18.66 -3.04 -6.53
N LEU A 56 19.93 -2.77 -6.83
CA LEU A 56 21.02 -3.74 -6.70
C LEU A 56 21.79 -3.62 -5.38
N ASP A 57 21.66 -2.52 -4.67
CA ASP A 57 22.33 -2.22 -3.40
C ASP A 57 21.37 -1.64 -2.35
N PRO A 58 20.26 -2.33 -2.05
CA PRO A 58 19.14 -1.71 -1.37
C PRO A 58 19.41 -1.29 0.06
N GLY A 59 19.18 -0.01 0.33
CA GLY A 59 19.41 0.62 1.61
C GLY A 59 20.79 1.19 1.80
N SER A 60 21.57 1.32 0.73
CA SER A 60 22.83 2.06 0.68
C SER A 60 22.62 3.57 0.86
N SER A 61 21.45 4.08 0.44
CA SER A 61 21.07 5.49 0.49
C SER A 61 19.76 5.73 1.27
N THR A 62 19.61 6.95 1.80
CA THR A 62 18.35 7.38 2.46
C THR A 62 17.20 7.55 1.46
N SER A 63 17.51 7.63 0.16
CA SER A 63 16.53 7.67 -0.94
C SER A 63 15.88 6.32 -1.23
N ASP A 64 16.44 5.22 -0.75
CA ASP A 64 16.01 3.86 -1.09
C ASP A 64 14.76 3.52 -0.28
N LEU A 65 13.61 3.93 -0.80
CA LEU A 65 12.29 3.68 -0.19
C LEU A 65 11.62 2.41 -0.73
N MET A 66 12.27 1.72 -1.67
CA MET A 66 11.86 0.44 -2.24
C MET A 66 13.06 -0.21 -2.94
N SER A 67 13.22 -1.53 -2.82
CA SER A 67 14.21 -2.27 -3.63
C SER A 67 13.58 -2.90 -4.86
N ARG A 68 12.26 -3.13 -4.82
CA ARG A 68 11.51 -3.75 -5.91
C ARG A 68 10.19 -3.05 -6.06
N ASN A 69 9.87 -2.64 -7.28
CA ASN A 69 8.56 -2.08 -7.58
C ASN A 69 8.19 -2.30 -9.04
N GLU A 70 7.29 -3.25 -9.27
CA GLU A 70 6.59 -3.44 -10.53
C GLU A 70 5.16 -2.94 -10.38
N LYS A 71 4.86 -1.79 -10.99
CA LYS A 71 3.57 -1.13 -10.89
C LYS A 71 2.98 -0.92 -12.27
N PHE A 72 1.75 -1.39 -12.45
CA PHE A 72 0.95 -1.13 -13.62
C PHE A 72 -0.28 -0.31 -13.22
N THR A 73 -0.59 0.74 -13.98
CA THR A 73 -1.83 1.49 -13.82
C THR A 73 -2.49 1.70 -15.17
N THR A 74 -3.81 1.61 -15.24
CA THR A 74 -4.56 2.06 -16.40
C THR A 74 -5.82 2.77 -15.95
N ASN A 75 -6.13 3.87 -16.60
CA ASN A 75 -7.33 4.67 -16.41
C ASN A 75 -7.95 4.89 -17.79
N PHE A 76 -9.24 4.63 -17.89
CA PHE A 76 -10.07 5.00 -19.03
C PHE A 76 -11.27 5.79 -18.52
N THR A 77 -11.63 6.85 -19.21
CA THR A 77 -12.81 7.65 -18.90
C THR A 77 -13.48 8.10 -20.18
N HIS A 78 -14.76 7.76 -20.34
CA HIS A 78 -15.62 8.31 -21.38
C HIS A 78 -16.38 9.51 -20.81
N LYS A 79 -15.99 10.72 -21.24
CA LYS A 79 -16.35 12.00 -20.62
C LYS A 79 -17.85 12.30 -20.71
N GLU A 80 -18.49 11.91 -21.82
CA GLU A 80 -19.92 12.16 -22.06
C GLU A 80 -20.82 11.28 -21.18
N THR A 81 -20.43 10.02 -20.97
CA THR A 81 -21.27 9.06 -20.26
C THR A 81 -20.92 8.88 -18.80
N GLY A 82 -19.75 9.36 -18.37
CA GLY A 82 -19.21 9.11 -17.04
C GLY A 82 -18.71 7.69 -16.81
N PHE A 83 -18.68 6.84 -17.84
CA PHE A 83 -18.07 5.52 -17.75
C PHE A 83 -16.58 5.66 -17.44
N LEU A 84 -16.12 4.94 -16.43
CA LEU A 84 -14.74 5.01 -15.97
C LEU A 84 -14.26 3.63 -15.54
N VAL A 85 -13.04 3.31 -15.91
CA VAL A 85 -12.31 2.13 -15.44
C VAL A 85 -10.97 2.61 -14.89
N ASP A 86 -10.75 2.41 -13.61
CA ASP A 86 -9.49 2.64 -12.91
C ASP A 86 -8.94 1.31 -12.45
N TYR A 87 -7.76 0.94 -12.93
CA TYR A 87 -7.06 -0.25 -12.49
C TYR A 87 -5.63 0.09 -12.08
N SER A 88 -5.19 -0.45 -10.95
CA SER A 88 -3.81 -0.34 -10.51
C SER A 88 -3.36 -1.61 -9.81
N LYS A 89 -2.17 -2.07 -10.16
CA LYS A 89 -1.54 -3.23 -9.55
C LYS A 89 -0.10 -2.89 -9.22
N ARG A 90 0.36 -3.29 -8.04
CA ARG A 90 1.75 -3.17 -7.63
C ARG A 90 2.20 -4.49 -7.04
N ARG A 91 3.41 -4.90 -7.42
CA ARG A 91 4.21 -5.92 -6.75
C ARG A 91 5.52 -5.29 -6.34
N GLY A 92 5.88 -5.37 -5.08
CA GLY A 92 7.08 -4.70 -4.60
C GLY A 92 7.19 -4.72 -3.10
N ASP A 93 8.16 -4.02 -2.57
CA ASP A 93 8.43 -3.87 -1.13
C ASP A 93 8.32 -2.40 -0.71
N ASN A 94 8.54 -2.13 0.56
CA ASN A 94 8.72 -0.76 1.05
C ASN A 94 9.84 -0.76 2.06
N TYR A 95 10.72 0.21 1.92
CA TYR A 95 11.77 0.48 2.88
C TYR A 95 11.36 1.64 3.77
N ARG A 96 12.01 1.71 4.92
CA ARG A 96 11.93 2.84 5.84
C ARG A 96 13.33 3.33 6.14
N THR A 97 13.48 4.63 6.33
CA THR A 97 14.70 5.22 6.84
C THR A 97 14.94 4.73 8.27
N LEU A 98 16.20 4.45 8.58
CA LEU A 98 16.64 4.24 9.95
C LEU A 98 16.82 5.60 10.61
N ASP A 99 16.32 5.75 11.83
CA ASP A 99 16.64 6.92 12.64
C ASP A 99 18.13 6.90 13.03
N PHE A 100 18.69 8.05 13.40
CA PHE A 100 20.10 8.19 13.77
C PHE A 100 20.53 7.22 14.89
N TRP A 101 19.65 6.93 15.85
CA TRP A 101 19.91 5.99 16.95
C TRP A 101 19.69 4.52 16.55
N GLU A 102 19.09 4.27 15.38
CA GLU A 102 18.96 2.93 14.78
C GLU A 102 20.07 2.62 13.76
N SER A 103 20.71 3.64 13.19
CA SER A 103 21.88 3.51 12.33
C SER A 103 23.14 3.34 13.19
N ASP A 104 23.76 2.17 13.14
CA ASP A 104 25.05 1.92 13.79
C ASP A 104 26.11 1.60 12.72
N LEU A 105 27.26 2.28 12.79
CA LEU A 105 28.42 2.04 11.93
C LEU A 105 28.89 0.58 11.97
N THR A 106 28.68 -0.14 13.07
CA THR A 106 29.06 -1.55 13.22
C THR A 106 28.01 -2.53 12.69
N SER A 107 26.78 -2.06 12.45
CA SER A 107 25.72 -2.90 11.91
C SER A 107 25.88 -3.03 10.39
N VAL A 108 26.46 -4.15 9.98
CA VAL A 108 26.62 -4.52 8.57
C VAL A 108 25.45 -5.41 8.15
N LEU A 109 24.67 -4.97 7.17
CA LEU A 109 23.76 -5.90 6.48
C LEU A 109 24.58 -6.75 5.53
N LYS A 110 24.68 -8.05 5.82
CA LYS A 110 25.22 -9.03 4.89
C LYS A 110 24.16 -9.29 3.82
N GLN A 111 24.29 -8.61 2.70
CA GLN A 111 23.45 -8.87 1.55
C GLN A 111 24.22 -9.69 0.52
N ARG A 112 23.49 -10.44 -0.30
CA ARG A 112 24.07 -11.11 -1.46
C ARG A 112 23.50 -10.52 -2.72
N ASN A 113 24.37 -10.17 -3.66
CA ASN A 113 23.94 -9.72 -4.97
C ASN A 113 23.36 -10.88 -5.81
N LEU A 114 22.92 -10.56 -7.04
CA LEU A 114 22.38 -11.54 -7.99
C LEU A 114 23.38 -12.65 -8.41
N LEU A 115 24.68 -12.46 -8.14
CA LEU A 115 25.75 -13.42 -8.38
C LEU A 115 26.14 -14.19 -7.12
N ASN A 116 25.38 -14.02 -6.03
CA ASN A 116 25.64 -14.64 -4.73
C ASN A 116 26.99 -14.22 -4.10
N LEU A 117 27.48 -13.02 -4.45
CA LEU A 117 28.63 -12.37 -3.82
C LEU A 117 28.17 -11.53 -2.63
N ASP A 118 28.93 -11.55 -1.55
CA ASP A 118 28.61 -10.78 -0.34
C ASP A 118 28.87 -9.28 -0.58
N ILE A 119 27.83 -8.48 -0.41
CA ILE A 119 27.87 -7.01 -0.37
C ILE A 119 27.60 -6.60 1.07
N ASN A 120 28.54 -5.85 1.65
CA ASN A 120 28.51 -5.43 3.04
C ASN A 120 28.60 -3.91 3.10
N TYR A 121 27.60 -3.26 3.68
CA TYR A 121 27.62 -1.84 4.03
C TYR A 121 26.76 -1.59 5.26
N THR A 122 26.94 -0.41 5.86
CA THR A 122 26.06 0.10 6.90
C THR A 122 24.75 0.61 6.26
N PRO A 123 23.58 0.03 6.57
CA PRO A 123 22.34 0.44 5.94
C PRO A 123 21.89 1.82 6.42
N LYS A 124 21.35 2.63 5.50
CA LYS A 124 20.64 3.88 5.80
C LYS A 124 19.13 3.69 5.79
N THR A 125 18.63 2.72 5.02
CA THR A 125 17.24 2.28 5.04
C THR A 125 17.19 0.76 5.18
N VAL A 126 16.04 0.26 5.64
CA VAL A 126 15.78 -1.17 5.78
C VAL A 126 14.40 -1.48 5.23
N ALA A 127 14.23 -2.69 4.69
CA ALA A 127 12.92 -3.17 4.30
C ALA A 127 11.99 -3.07 5.52
N LYS A 128 10.88 -2.35 5.38
CA LYS A 128 9.76 -2.37 6.33
C LYS A 128 8.88 -3.57 6.03
N TYR A 129 8.57 -3.76 4.75
CA TYR A 129 7.78 -4.88 4.27
C TYR A 129 8.60 -5.66 3.25
N LYS A 130 8.71 -6.97 3.46
CA LYS A 130 9.30 -7.92 2.50
C LYS A 130 8.54 -7.92 1.18
N PHE A 131 7.22 -7.75 1.26
CA PHE A 131 6.39 -7.33 0.13
C PHE A 131 5.21 -6.48 0.61
N ASN A 132 4.73 -5.59 -0.25
CA ASN A 132 3.52 -4.80 -0.10
C ASN A 132 2.87 -4.69 -1.49
N ASN A 133 2.07 -5.70 -1.78
CA ASN A 133 1.38 -5.88 -3.04
C ASN A 133 -0.03 -5.31 -2.93
N TYR A 134 -0.53 -4.71 -4.00
CA TYR A 134 -1.93 -4.32 -4.07
C TYR A 134 -2.48 -4.51 -5.48
N GLU A 135 -3.80 -4.69 -5.55
CA GLU A 135 -4.55 -4.70 -6.80
C GLU A 135 -5.89 -4.02 -6.56
N LYS A 136 -6.14 -2.93 -7.30
CA LYS A 136 -7.34 -2.11 -7.17
C LYS A 136 -7.99 -1.97 -8.53
N LEU A 137 -9.29 -2.21 -8.59
CA LEU A 137 -10.14 -1.96 -9.74
C LEU A 137 -11.34 -1.14 -9.26
N LYS A 138 -11.70 -0.11 -10.00
CA LYS A 138 -12.95 0.62 -9.85
C LYS A 138 -13.55 0.83 -11.22
N VAL A 139 -14.81 0.47 -11.37
CA VAL A 139 -15.57 0.70 -12.59
C VAL A 139 -16.81 1.50 -12.24
N ASN A 140 -16.89 2.73 -12.74
CA ASN A 140 -18.16 3.44 -12.80
C ASN A 140 -18.83 3.05 -14.11
N LEU A 141 -20.07 2.60 -14.05
CA LEU A 141 -20.79 2.14 -15.23
C LEU A 141 -21.20 3.34 -16.09
N PHE A 142 -22.29 4.02 -15.76
CA PHE A 142 -22.76 5.18 -16.52
C PHE A 142 -23.41 6.16 -15.56
N ASN A 143 -23.42 7.43 -15.93
CA ASN A 143 -24.22 8.44 -15.27
C ASN A 143 -25.61 8.43 -15.88
N TYR A 144 -26.63 8.36 -15.02
CA TYR A 144 -28.03 8.44 -15.41
C TYR A 144 -28.65 9.67 -14.76
N ASP A 145 -29.17 10.57 -15.58
CA ASP A 145 -29.86 11.76 -15.08
C ASP A 145 -31.27 11.40 -14.60
N MET A 146 -31.49 11.57 -13.31
CA MET A 146 -32.74 11.34 -12.61
C MET A 146 -33.28 12.66 -12.07
N LYS A 147 -33.87 13.47 -12.96
CA LYS A 147 -34.34 14.84 -12.68
C LYS A 147 -33.21 15.73 -12.15
N ASN A 148 -33.21 16.03 -10.84
CA ASN A 148 -32.25 16.91 -10.19
C ASN A 148 -31.04 16.16 -9.62
N TYR A 149 -30.94 14.85 -9.87
CA TYR A 149 -29.88 13.99 -9.37
C TYR A 149 -29.22 13.23 -10.50
N THR A 150 -27.94 12.94 -10.33
CA THR A 150 -27.20 11.99 -11.14
C THR A 150 -27.05 10.69 -10.36
N PHE A 151 -27.46 9.60 -10.99
CA PHE A 151 -27.27 8.25 -10.49
C PHE A 151 -26.06 7.59 -11.15
N THR A 152 -25.15 7.04 -10.35
CA THR A 152 -23.93 6.38 -10.82
C THR A 152 -23.75 5.06 -10.08
N PRO A 153 -24.09 3.92 -10.70
CA PRO A 153 -23.71 2.62 -10.18
C PRO A 153 -22.23 2.36 -10.46
N SER A 154 -21.54 1.75 -9.50
CA SER A 154 -20.14 1.38 -9.63
C SER A 154 -19.82 0.08 -8.90
N ILE A 155 -18.76 -0.58 -9.35
CA ILE A 155 -18.18 -1.74 -8.68
C ILE A 155 -16.73 -1.46 -8.36
N SER A 156 -16.24 -2.02 -7.25
CA SER A 156 -14.85 -1.94 -6.87
C SER A 156 -14.32 -3.25 -6.31
N TYR A 157 -13.04 -3.46 -6.54
CA TYR A 157 -12.23 -4.54 -6.00
C TYR A 157 -10.98 -3.89 -5.41
N ASN A 158 -10.72 -4.11 -4.13
CA ASN A 158 -9.56 -3.58 -3.43
C ASN A 158 -8.86 -4.72 -2.71
N PHE A 159 -7.70 -5.11 -3.21
CA PHE A 159 -6.84 -6.11 -2.62
C PHE A 159 -5.52 -5.48 -2.16
N GLN A 160 -5.07 -5.86 -0.97
CA GLN A 160 -3.75 -5.54 -0.46
C GLN A 160 -3.20 -6.71 0.33
N GLU A 161 -1.92 -7.01 0.14
CA GLU A 161 -1.20 -8.04 0.87
C GLU A 161 0.19 -7.51 1.24
N LYS A 162 0.53 -7.57 2.52
CA LYS A 162 1.84 -7.13 3.01
C LYS A 162 2.37 -8.06 4.09
N GLU A 163 3.68 -8.28 4.06
CA GLU A 163 4.43 -9.05 5.05
C GLU A 163 5.55 -8.17 5.59
N LEU A 164 5.64 -8.04 6.92
CA LEU A 164 6.69 -7.30 7.60
C LEU A 164 8.04 -7.99 7.38
N ASP A 165 9.06 -7.20 7.08
CA ASP A 165 10.42 -7.71 7.08
C ASP A 165 10.93 -7.86 8.52
N ARG A 166 11.47 -9.04 8.84
CA ARG A 166 11.91 -9.41 10.20
C ARG A 166 13.42 -9.62 10.28
N VAL A 167 14.19 -8.98 9.40
CA VAL A 167 15.66 -9.11 9.42
C VAL A 167 16.21 -8.59 10.75
N GLU A 168 17.10 -9.39 11.35
CA GLU A 168 17.82 -9.06 12.58
C GLU A 168 19.07 -8.22 12.27
N SER A 169 19.37 -7.25 13.14
CA SER A 169 20.65 -6.57 13.18
C SER A 169 21.65 -7.39 14.00
N SER A 170 22.84 -7.64 13.46
CA SER A 170 23.93 -8.33 14.17
C SER A 170 24.28 -7.61 15.47
N PHE A 171 24.51 -6.30 15.41
CA PHE A 171 24.84 -5.49 16.59
C PHE A 171 23.80 -5.61 17.70
N ARG A 172 22.51 -5.54 17.37
CA ARG A 172 21.43 -5.66 18.36
C ARG A 172 21.30 -7.07 18.89
N LYS A 173 21.53 -8.07 18.04
CA LYS A 173 21.56 -9.46 18.46
C LYS A 173 22.65 -9.69 19.51
N ASP A 174 23.82 -9.12 19.27
CA ASP A 174 24.98 -9.24 20.16
C ASP A 174 24.78 -8.42 21.45
N SER A 175 24.20 -7.23 21.36
CA SER A 175 24.05 -6.30 22.50
C SER A 175 22.79 -6.52 23.33
N LEU A 176 21.68 -6.89 22.71
CA LEU A 176 20.33 -6.95 23.33
C LEU A 176 19.75 -8.38 23.34
N GLY A 177 20.42 -9.34 22.71
CA GLY A 177 19.95 -10.71 22.57
C GLY A 177 19.11 -10.96 21.31
N SER A 178 18.65 -12.19 21.14
CA SER A 178 17.96 -12.65 19.92
C SER A 178 16.45 -12.40 19.90
N GLY A 179 15.82 -12.54 18.74
CA GLY A 179 14.37 -12.45 18.57
C GLY A 179 13.90 -11.03 18.27
N ARG A 180 12.65 -10.70 18.66
CA ARG A 180 12.02 -9.43 18.27
C ARG A 180 12.88 -8.19 18.60
N ILE A 181 13.65 -8.22 19.67
CA ILE A 181 14.48 -7.08 20.10
C ILE A 181 15.63 -6.77 19.13
N SER A 182 16.17 -7.77 18.44
CA SER A 182 17.25 -7.62 17.46
C SER A 182 16.76 -7.24 16.06
N GLU A 183 15.47 -7.44 15.76
CA GLU A 183 14.87 -7.05 14.50
C GLU A 183 14.89 -5.53 14.28
N TYR A 184 15.12 -5.10 13.02
CA TYR A 184 14.98 -3.68 12.67
C TYR A 184 13.54 -3.19 12.85
N ASN A 185 12.54 -4.01 12.54
CA ASN A 185 11.12 -3.63 12.59
C ASN A 185 10.43 -4.00 13.90
N ARG A 186 11.17 -4.07 15.02
CA ARG A 186 10.69 -4.52 16.33
C ARG A 186 9.44 -3.81 16.86
N PHE A 187 9.19 -2.56 16.47
CA PHE A 187 8.03 -1.79 16.95
C PHE A 187 6.74 -2.07 16.17
N PHE A 188 6.82 -2.77 15.04
CA PHE A 188 5.64 -3.12 14.26
C PHE A 188 5.03 -4.42 14.79
N ASP A 189 3.77 -4.37 15.19
CA ASP A 189 3.02 -5.53 15.70
C ASP A 189 2.35 -6.35 14.60
N GLU A 190 2.04 -5.73 13.46
CA GLU A 190 1.46 -6.40 12.31
C GLU A 190 2.57 -7.07 11.49
N ILE A 191 2.56 -8.41 11.46
CA ILE A 191 3.54 -9.22 10.73
C ILE A 191 3.04 -9.53 9.32
N TYR A 192 1.74 -9.76 9.18
CA TYR A 192 1.13 -10.05 7.90
C TYR A 192 -0.27 -9.47 7.88
N SER A 193 -0.66 -8.90 6.75
CA SER A 193 -2.01 -8.42 6.51
C SER A 193 -2.40 -8.69 5.07
N LYS A 194 -3.55 -9.30 4.89
CA LYS A 194 -4.20 -9.51 3.60
C LYS A 194 -5.64 -9.05 3.69
N ASN A 195 -5.97 -8.02 2.92
CA ASN A 195 -7.30 -7.43 2.88
C ASN A 195 -7.84 -7.51 1.46
N LEU A 196 -9.09 -7.92 1.33
CA LEU A 196 -9.84 -7.96 0.09
C LEU A 196 -11.23 -7.39 0.34
N GLU A 197 -11.61 -6.33 -0.39
CA GLU A 197 -12.98 -5.83 -0.44
C GLU A 197 -13.50 -5.90 -1.87
N LYS A 198 -14.68 -6.50 -2.04
CA LYS A 198 -15.47 -6.47 -3.28
C LYS A 198 -16.77 -5.75 -2.97
N ARG A 199 -17.07 -4.69 -3.70
CA ARG A 199 -18.16 -3.78 -3.36
C ARG A 199 -18.91 -3.31 -4.59
N ALA A 200 -20.22 -3.20 -4.48
CA ALA A 200 -21.08 -2.51 -5.42
C ALA A 200 -21.67 -1.28 -4.73
N ASP A 201 -21.66 -0.15 -5.42
CA ASP A 201 -22.14 1.14 -4.92
C ASP A 201 -23.21 1.69 -5.87
N PHE A 202 -24.25 2.25 -5.28
CA PHE A 202 -25.36 2.92 -5.95
C PHE A 202 -25.41 4.34 -5.42
N LYS A 203 -24.75 5.25 -6.15
CA LYS A 203 -24.63 6.64 -5.74
C LYS A 203 -25.68 7.48 -6.44
N LEU A 204 -26.40 8.29 -5.67
CA LEU A 204 -27.31 9.33 -6.15
C LEU A 204 -26.84 10.67 -5.60
N TYR A 205 -26.55 11.65 -6.46
CA TYR A 205 -26.00 12.91 -6.00
C TYR A 205 -26.43 14.11 -6.84
N ASN A 206 -26.39 15.28 -6.21
CA ASN A 206 -26.48 16.57 -6.85
C ASN A 206 -25.45 17.52 -6.20
N LYS A 207 -25.55 18.83 -6.46
CA LYS A 207 -24.64 19.83 -5.88
C LYS A 207 -24.68 19.87 -4.33
N ASN A 208 -25.82 19.58 -3.73
CA ASN A 208 -26.10 19.75 -2.31
C ASN A 208 -26.16 18.44 -1.54
N GLU A 209 -26.46 17.31 -2.18
CA GLU A 209 -26.80 16.07 -1.49
C GLU A 209 -26.11 14.88 -2.17
N ILE A 210 -25.66 13.94 -1.36
CA ILE A 210 -25.08 12.67 -1.78
C ILE A 210 -25.69 11.57 -0.95
N TYR A 211 -26.33 10.62 -1.62
CA TYR A 211 -26.79 9.36 -1.06
C TYR A 211 -26.01 8.23 -1.71
N ASN A 212 -25.58 7.26 -0.93
CA ASN A 212 -24.91 6.07 -1.45
C ASN A 212 -25.37 4.85 -0.67
N PHE A 213 -25.90 3.87 -1.39
CA PHE A 213 -26.12 2.54 -0.87
C PHE A 213 -25.03 1.62 -1.43
N ALA A 214 -24.42 0.82 -0.57
CA ALA A 214 -23.43 -0.15 -1.00
C ALA A 214 -23.67 -1.49 -0.33
N PHE A 215 -23.24 -2.54 -1.02
CA PHE A 215 -23.13 -3.85 -0.43
C PHE A 215 -21.88 -4.53 -0.96
N GLY A 216 -21.38 -5.51 -0.22
CA GLY A 216 -20.15 -6.16 -0.60
C GLY A 216 -19.74 -7.28 0.32
N LYS A 217 -18.51 -7.73 0.09
CA LYS A 217 -17.84 -8.73 0.90
C LYS A 217 -16.45 -8.24 1.26
N THR A 218 -16.03 -8.54 2.48
CA THR A 218 -14.67 -8.32 2.95
C THR A 218 -14.06 -9.63 3.42
N GLU A 219 -12.79 -9.83 3.09
CA GLU A 219 -11.94 -10.88 3.63
C GLU A 219 -10.67 -10.22 4.18
N GLU A 220 -10.40 -10.42 5.45
CA GLU A 220 -9.24 -9.90 6.16
C GLU A 220 -8.52 -11.07 6.84
N ASN A 221 -7.21 -11.16 6.65
CA ASN A 221 -6.33 -12.03 7.41
C ASN A 221 -5.21 -11.17 8.00
N LEU A 222 -5.15 -11.12 9.33
CA LEU A 222 -4.20 -10.35 10.08
C LEU A 222 -3.40 -11.27 10.99
N LYS A 223 -2.08 -11.30 10.82
CA LYS A 223 -1.16 -11.99 11.72
C LYS A 223 -0.41 -10.95 12.55
N THR A 224 -0.54 -11.03 13.87
CA THR A 224 0.04 -10.07 14.79
C THR A 224 0.86 -10.71 15.90
N ARG A 225 1.87 -9.98 16.34
CA ARG A 225 2.71 -10.26 17.50
C ARG A 225 2.46 -9.31 18.68
N LYS A 226 1.31 -8.64 18.71
CA LYS A 226 0.96 -7.70 19.78
C LYS A 226 1.07 -8.36 21.15
N GLY A 227 1.82 -7.73 22.06
CA GLY A 227 2.08 -8.24 23.40
C GLY A 227 3.14 -9.35 23.47
N LEU A 228 3.76 -9.73 22.35
CA LEU A 228 4.87 -10.69 22.32
C LEU A 228 6.20 -9.93 22.20
N TYR A 229 6.96 -9.89 23.30
CA TYR A 229 8.27 -9.21 23.37
C TYR A 229 9.28 -10.09 24.13
N GLY A 230 10.56 -10.06 23.73
CA GLY A 230 11.66 -10.68 24.48
C GLY A 230 11.91 -12.18 24.28
N LYS A 231 11.23 -12.86 23.35
CA LYS A 231 11.52 -14.25 22.96
C LYS A 231 11.82 -14.35 21.46
N ILE A 232 12.54 -15.39 21.05
CA ILE A 232 12.54 -15.86 19.66
C ILE A 232 11.11 -16.30 19.34
N LEU A 233 10.50 -15.65 18.35
CA LEU A 233 9.11 -15.89 17.96
C LEU A 233 9.06 -16.76 16.72
N ASP A 234 8.43 -17.93 16.88
CA ASP A 234 8.08 -18.82 15.79
C ASP A 234 6.69 -18.49 15.25
N ASP A 235 6.39 -19.01 14.05
CA ASP A 235 5.13 -18.75 13.37
C ASP A 235 3.87 -19.15 14.14
N LYS A 236 4.02 -20.05 15.13
CA LYS A 236 2.96 -20.54 16.02
C LYS A 236 2.66 -19.60 17.18
N ASP A 237 3.59 -18.70 17.53
CA ASP A 237 3.41 -17.76 18.63
C ASP A 237 2.49 -16.59 18.24
N PHE A 238 2.35 -16.31 16.94
CA PHE A 238 1.55 -15.20 16.44
C PHE A 238 0.04 -15.46 16.53
N LYS A 239 -0.69 -14.41 16.89
CA LYS A 239 -2.15 -14.43 16.81
C LYS A 239 -2.58 -14.16 15.37
N THR A 240 -3.38 -15.06 14.83
CA THR A 240 -3.96 -14.92 13.50
C THR A 240 -5.44 -14.63 13.65
N TYR A 241 -5.90 -13.58 12.98
CA TYR A 241 -7.31 -13.20 12.90
C TYR A 241 -7.74 -13.34 11.45
N GLU A 242 -8.70 -14.21 11.21
CA GLU A 242 -9.36 -14.33 9.91
C GLU A 242 -10.78 -13.82 10.06
N ASN A 243 -11.15 -12.92 9.16
CA ASN A 243 -12.45 -12.29 9.18
C ASN A 243 -13.00 -12.26 7.77
N LYS A 244 -14.16 -12.88 7.58
CA LYS A 244 -14.90 -12.83 6.33
C LYS A 244 -16.29 -12.34 6.63
N SER A 245 -16.72 -11.26 5.99
CA SER A 245 -18.06 -10.69 6.19
C SER A 245 -18.72 -10.33 4.87
N ASN A 246 -20.05 -10.36 4.90
CA ASN A 246 -20.86 -9.62 3.95
C ASN A 246 -21.34 -8.35 4.63
N PHE A 247 -21.41 -7.24 3.90
CA PHE A 247 -21.85 -5.97 4.46
C PHE A 247 -22.87 -5.27 3.58
N TYR A 248 -23.64 -4.39 4.21
CA TYR A 248 -24.31 -3.29 3.54
C TYR A 248 -23.96 -1.98 4.24
N GLU A 249 -23.94 -0.91 3.47
CA GLU A 249 -23.56 0.42 3.91
C GLU A 249 -24.52 1.45 3.33
N LEU A 250 -24.97 2.37 4.18
CA LEU A 250 -25.76 3.53 3.83
C LEU A 250 -24.95 4.77 4.16
N PHE A 251 -24.85 5.68 3.20
CA PHE A 251 -24.22 6.97 3.38
C PHE A 251 -25.15 8.06 2.89
N ALA A 252 -25.31 9.10 3.71
CA ALA A 252 -26.03 10.30 3.36
C ALA A 252 -25.18 11.51 3.75
N ARG A 253 -25.07 12.48 2.86
CA ARG A 253 -24.35 13.73 3.10
C ARG A 253 -25.10 14.90 2.50
N ARG A 254 -25.21 15.97 3.27
CA ARG A 254 -25.68 17.27 2.82
C ARG A 254 -24.53 18.27 2.87
N ASN A 255 -24.29 18.90 1.74
CA ASN A 255 -23.33 19.96 1.52
C ASN A 255 -24.05 21.31 1.57
N ASN A 256 -23.26 22.38 1.62
CA ASN A 256 -23.74 23.77 1.51
C ASN A 256 -24.78 24.14 2.57
N LEU A 257 -24.64 23.62 3.79
CA LEU A 257 -25.46 24.01 4.92
C LEU A 257 -25.01 25.40 5.39
N ASN A 258 -25.80 26.42 5.07
CA ASN A 258 -25.51 27.79 5.48
C ASN A 258 -25.94 28.00 6.93
N THR A 259 -25.03 28.47 7.76
CA THR A 259 -25.27 28.78 9.17
C THR A 259 -24.63 30.12 9.52
N ASN A 260 -24.94 30.68 10.69
CA ASN A 260 -24.29 31.91 11.17
C ASN A 260 -22.76 31.76 11.35
N MET A 261 -22.22 30.53 11.30
CA MET A 261 -20.79 30.22 11.48
C MET A 261 -20.06 29.86 10.16
N GLY A 262 -20.73 30.00 9.01
CA GLY A 262 -20.20 29.65 7.70
C GLY A 262 -20.95 28.50 7.02
N VAL A 263 -20.32 27.95 5.97
CA VAL A 263 -20.89 26.90 5.11
C VAL A 263 -20.31 25.55 5.49
N PHE A 264 -21.16 24.65 5.98
CA PHE A 264 -20.77 23.33 6.43
C PHE A 264 -21.28 22.23 5.51
N ALA A 265 -20.66 21.06 5.63
CA ALA A 265 -21.22 19.82 5.13
C ALA A 265 -21.25 18.78 6.25
N LEU A 266 -22.37 18.06 6.34
CA LEU A 266 -22.61 17.01 7.31
C LEU A 266 -22.90 15.71 6.57
N GLY A 267 -22.22 14.64 6.94
CA GLY A 267 -22.48 13.30 6.44
C GLY A 267 -22.51 12.27 7.55
N ALA A 268 -23.35 11.26 7.37
CA ALA A 268 -23.43 10.09 8.23
C ALA A 268 -23.29 8.83 7.36
N LYS A 269 -22.56 7.86 7.90
CA LYS A 269 -22.37 6.55 7.31
C LYS A 269 -22.76 5.48 8.33
N PHE A 270 -23.60 4.56 7.92
CA PHE A 270 -23.94 3.37 8.68
C PHE A 270 -23.50 2.14 7.90
N ARG A 271 -22.72 1.26 8.52
CA ARG A 271 -22.31 -0.02 7.94
C ARG A 271 -22.65 -1.13 8.90
N GLN A 272 -23.25 -2.21 8.39
CA GLN A 272 -23.43 -3.45 9.13
C GLN A 272 -22.67 -4.58 8.43
N ASP A 273 -21.84 -5.29 9.17
CA ASP A 273 -21.13 -6.49 8.72
C ASP A 273 -21.75 -7.72 9.40
N SER A 274 -21.96 -8.78 8.62
CA SER A 274 -22.35 -10.11 9.10
C SER A 274 -21.25 -11.10 8.74
N TYR A 275 -20.68 -11.75 9.76
CA TYR A 275 -19.51 -12.61 9.60
C TYR A 275 -19.90 -14.03 9.18
N SER A 276 -19.06 -14.70 8.39
CA SER A 276 -19.36 -16.06 7.90
C SER A 276 -19.13 -17.14 8.94
N ASP A 277 -18.15 -16.94 9.83
CA ASP A 277 -17.63 -17.99 10.70
C ASP A 277 -18.29 -17.97 12.09
N ASN A 278 -19.16 -16.99 12.35
CA ASN A 278 -19.98 -16.90 13.55
C ASN A 278 -21.27 -16.12 13.27
N SER A 279 -22.19 -16.10 14.24
CA SER A 279 -23.43 -15.33 14.15
C SER A 279 -23.27 -13.84 14.49
N ASP A 280 -22.04 -13.36 14.66
CA ASP A 280 -21.82 -12.00 15.13
C ASP A 280 -22.16 -11.00 14.03
N LYS A 281 -22.66 -9.85 14.47
CA LYS A 281 -22.89 -8.69 13.62
C LYS A 281 -22.24 -7.48 14.25
N THR A 282 -21.55 -6.69 13.45
CA THR A 282 -21.00 -5.40 13.88
C THR A 282 -21.72 -4.28 13.15
N ASN A 283 -22.00 -3.21 13.88
CA ASN A 283 -22.60 -2.00 13.34
C ASN A 283 -21.63 -0.85 13.58
N THR A 284 -21.27 -0.13 12.53
CA THR A 284 -20.37 1.01 12.59
C THR A 284 -21.12 2.25 12.12
N ILE A 285 -21.11 3.30 12.95
CA ILE A 285 -21.60 4.63 12.59
C ILE A 285 -20.41 5.58 12.49
N THR A 286 -20.29 6.28 11.36
CA THR A 286 -19.28 7.32 11.15
C THR A 286 -19.97 8.64 10.85
N LEU A 287 -19.66 9.68 11.63
CA LEU A 287 -20.15 11.04 11.41
C LEU A 287 -19.01 11.89 10.86
N ASN A 288 -19.26 12.58 9.75
CA ASN A 288 -18.31 13.44 9.08
C ASN A 288 -18.84 14.87 9.07
N LEU A 289 -18.14 15.77 9.76
CA LEU A 289 -18.37 17.20 9.69
C LEU A 289 -17.18 17.85 8.98
N SER A 290 -17.44 18.68 7.98
CA SER A 290 -16.42 19.48 7.31
C SER A 290 -16.89 20.92 7.18
N ASN A 291 -16.00 21.86 7.46
CA ASN A 291 -16.23 23.29 7.26
C ASN A 291 -15.22 23.82 6.26
N ASP A 292 -15.67 24.61 5.29
CA ASP A 292 -14.79 25.45 4.48
C ASP A 292 -14.70 26.80 5.18
N PHE A 293 -13.76 26.93 6.13
CA PHE A 293 -13.34 28.25 6.58
C PHE A 293 -12.55 28.89 5.43
N LYS A 294 -13.17 29.85 4.74
CA LYS A 294 -12.44 30.82 3.92
C LYS A 294 -12.06 32.02 4.78
#